data_AF-A0A3F3MKF4-F1
#
_entry.id   AF-A0A3F3MKF4-F1
#
_cell.length_a   1.000
_cell.length_b   1.000
_cell.length_c   1.000
_cell.angle_alpha   90.00
_cell.angle_beta   90.00
_cell.angle_gamma   90.00
#
_symmetry.space_group_name_H-M   'P 1'
#
loop_
_entity.id
_entity.type
_entity.pdbx_description
1 polymer ?
#
loop_
_entity_poly.entity_id
_entity_poly.type
_entity_poly.pdbx_seq_one_letter_code
_entity_poly.pdbx_strand_id
1 'polypeptide(L)'
;FLGGPSWIIFGFLKVLMGMLLMVLAFQLFIPVSELDNPTYLYWVAYQQFIPNPQLALILTLALVCLAQIKINMTNAYAGSLAWSNFFARLTHSHPGRIVWLLFNVFIAIVLMEMGISHAVERILGLYSNIALAWIGAVVADLIICKPLGLSPKGIEFRRAYLYDINPVGVGALLIASVLSMLSYLGFFGLMAKGLASFIALGSA
;
A
#
# COMPACT_ATOMS: atom_id res chain seq x y z
N PHE A 1 10.78 -21.89 3.48
CA PHE A 1 9.39 -22.17 3.03
C PHE A 1 8.35 -21.12 3.43
N LEU A 2 8.60 -20.18 4.38
CA LEU A 2 7.62 -19.14 4.77
C LEU A 2 7.73 -17.79 4.01
N GLY A 3 8.59 -17.67 2.99
CA GLY A 3 8.91 -16.39 2.34
C GLY A 3 7.99 -15.96 1.20
N GLY A 4 6.86 -16.65 0.99
CA GLY A 4 5.93 -16.38 -0.12
C GLY A 4 4.54 -15.95 0.36
N PRO A 5 3.45 -16.58 -0.13
CA PRO A 5 2.06 -16.23 0.24
C PRO A 5 1.78 -16.23 1.76
N SER A 6 2.53 -17.01 2.53
CA SER A 6 2.38 -17.14 3.99
C SER A 6 2.61 -15.84 4.76
N TRP A 7 3.23 -14.82 4.14
CA TRP A 7 3.36 -13.50 4.76
C TRP A 7 1.99 -12.84 5.04
N ILE A 8 0.94 -13.22 4.30
CA ILE A 8 -0.41 -12.72 4.51
C ILE A 8 -0.97 -13.07 5.90
N ILE A 9 -0.57 -14.22 6.46
CA ILE A 9 -0.98 -14.66 7.80
C ILE A 9 -0.45 -13.68 8.86
N PHE A 10 0.81 -13.27 8.72
CA PHE A 10 1.40 -12.26 9.61
C PHE A 10 0.77 -10.88 9.40
N GLY A 11 0.35 -10.55 8.17
CA GLY A 11 -0.44 -9.36 7.88
C GLY A 11 -1.77 -9.36 8.63
N PHE A 12 -2.51 -10.46 8.56
CA PHE A 12 -3.77 -10.63 9.28
C PHE A 12 -3.60 -10.54 10.79
N LEU A 13 -2.57 -11.19 11.34
CA LEU A 13 -2.26 -11.11 12.76
C LEU A 13 -1.98 -9.67 13.22
N LYS A 14 -1.28 -8.86 12.42
CA LYS A 14 -1.07 -7.44 12.74
C LYS A 14 -2.36 -6.64 12.76
N VAL A 15 -3.28 -6.89 11.83
CA VAL A 15 -4.59 -6.24 11.81
C VAL A 15 -5.37 -6.60 13.07
N LEU A 16 -5.38 -7.88 13.45
CA LEU A 16 -6.01 -8.32 14.71
C LEU A 16 -5.38 -7.66 15.95
N MET A 17 -4.05 -7.52 15.99
CA MET A 17 -3.38 -6.80 17.07
C MET A 17 -3.78 -5.32 17.12
N GLY A 18 -3.93 -4.67 15.97
CA GLY A 18 -4.46 -3.30 15.89
C GLY A 18 -5.90 -3.19 16.40
N MET A 19 -6.75 -4.16 16.06
CA MET A 19 -8.12 -4.23 16.60
C MET A 19 -8.13 -4.41 18.12
N LEU A 20 -7.23 -5.22 18.67
CA LEU A 20 -7.10 -5.40 20.12
C LEU A 20 -6.65 -4.13 20.83
N LEU A 21 -5.69 -3.40 20.26
CA LEU A 21 -5.29 -2.06 20.73
C LEU A 21 -6.49 -1.10 20.75
N MET A 22 -7.34 -1.15 19.73
CA MET A 22 -8.54 -0.33 19.65
C MET A 22 -9.56 -0.70 20.74
N VAL A 23 -9.77 -2.00 21.00
CA VAL A 23 -10.64 -2.46 22.09
C VAL A 23 -10.11 -2.00 23.45
N LEU A 24 -8.80 -2.08 23.68
CA LEU A 24 -8.18 -1.58 24.90
C LEU A 24 -8.40 -0.07 25.07
N ALA A 25 -8.26 0.70 23.99
CA ALA A 25 -8.51 2.14 23.99
C ALA A 25 -9.93 2.49 24.44
N PHE A 26 -10.93 1.76 23.95
CA PHE A 26 -12.32 1.93 24.37
C PHE A 26 -12.55 1.54 25.83
N GLN A 27 -11.92 0.47 26.33
CA GLN A 27 -12.03 0.05 27.73
C GLN A 27 -11.44 1.08 28.69
N LEU A 28 -10.40 1.80 28.27
CA LEU A 28 -9.74 2.84 29.06
C LEU A 28 -10.38 4.23 28.88
N PHE A 29 -11.51 4.32 28.17
CA PHE A 29 -12.23 5.57 27.90
C PHE A 29 -11.33 6.68 27.31
N ILE A 30 -10.41 6.30 26.40
CA ILE A 30 -9.53 7.25 25.72
C ILE A 30 -10.38 8.26 24.90
N PRO A 31 -10.08 9.58 24.96
CA PRO A 31 -10.79 10.58 24.16
C PRO A 31 -10.77 10.25 22.67
N VAL A 32 -11.90 10.49 21.99
CA VAL A 32 -12.04 10.20 20.55
C VAL A 32 -10.99 10.90 19.71
N SER A 33 -10.51 12.08 20.13
CA SER A 33 -9.44 12.83 19.45
C SER A 33 -8.08 12.12 19.42
N GLU A 34 -7.83 11.19 20.34
CA GLU A 34 -6.55 10.47 20.44
C GLU A 34 -6.62 9.05 19.87
N LEU A 35 -7.82 8.58 19.48
CA LEU A 35 -8.02 7.26 18.90
C LEU A 35 -7.32 7.10 17.54
N ASP A 36 -7.15 8.21 16.82
CA ASP A 36 -6.47 8.23 15.52
C ASP A 36 -4.94 8.32 15.67
N ASN A 37 -4.43 8.47 16.90
CA ASN A 37 -3.01 8.63 17.19
C ASN A 37 -2.37 7.30 17.64
N PRO A 38 -1.73 6.53 16.74
CA PRO A 38 -1.18 5.22 17.08
C PRO A 38 -0.08 5.31 18.14
N THR A 39 0.71 6.38 18.16
CA THR A 39 1.76 6.58 19.17
C THR A 39 1.16 6.67 20.57
N TYR A 40 0.05 7.39 20.72
CA TYR A 40 -0.67 7.47 21.99
C TYR A 40 -1.24 6.11 22.40
N LEU A 41 -1.86 5.39 21.46
CA LEU A 41 -2.41 4.05 21.72
C LEU A 41 -1.34 3.06 22.22
N TYR A 42 -0.15 3.05 21.58
CA TYR A 42 0.95 2.20 22.03
C TYR A 42 1.49 2.61 23.41
N TRP A 43 1.57 3.92 23.68
CA TRP A 43 2.00 4.41 25.00
C TRP A 43 1.06 3.95 26.12
N VAL A 44 -0.26 4.12 25.93
CA VAL A 44 -1.27 3.66 26.89
C VAL A 44 -1.22 2.15 27.06
N ALA A 45 -1.03 1.39 25.98
CA ALA A 45 -0.87 -0.06 26.06
C ALA A 45 0.36 -0.46 26.89
N TYR A 46 1.51 0.20 26.71
CA TYR A 46 2.70 -0.07 27.51
C TYR A 46 2.50 0.26 29.00
N GLN A 47 1.74 1.31 29.32
CA GLN A 47 1.43 1.65 30.72
C GLN A 47 0.61 0.58 31.45
N GLN A 48 -0.16 -0.25 30.74
CA GLN A 48 -0.90 -1.34 31.37
C GLN A 48 0.02 -2.47 31.87
N PHE A 49 1.19 -2.64 31.24
CA PHE A 49 2.14 -3.71 31.58
C PHE A 49 3.34 -3.21 32.37
N ILE A 50 3.66 -1.91 32.30
CA ILE A 50 4.87 -1.32 32.86
C ILE A 50 4.50 -0.26 33.89
N PRO A 51 4.78 -0.50 35.19
CA PRO A 51 4.45 0.44 36.26
C PRO A 51 5.18 1.78 36.18
N ASN A 52 6.36 1.83 35.55
CA ASN A 52 7.17 3.05 35.41
C ASN A 52 6.78 3.84 34.14
N PRO A 53 6.17 5.03 34.26
CA PRO A 53 5.71 5.82 33.11
C PRO A 53 6.84 6.25 32.17
N GLN A 54 8.04 6.51 32.70
CA GLN A 54 9.18 6.93 31.88
C GLN A 54 9.70 5.77 31.02
N LEU A 55 9.73 4.56 31.59
CA LEU A 55 10.15 3.37 30.85
C LEU A 55 9.15 3.03 29.73
N ALA A 56 7.86 3.14 29.99
CA ALA A 56 6.81 2.97 28.98
C ALA A 56 6.97 3.98 27.82
N LEU A 57 7.28 5.24 28.12
CA LEU A 57 7.53 6.27 27.12
C LEU A 57 8.76 5.95 26.26
N ILE A 58 9.88 5.55 26.88
CA ILE A 58 11.12 5.20 26.16
C ILE A 58 10.88 4.02 25.21
N LEU A 59 10.15 2.99 25.67
CA LEU A 59 9.84 1.82 24.83
C LEU A 59 8.91 2.18 23.67
N THR A 60 7.93 3.07 23.91
CA THR A 60 7.06 3.58 22.85
C THR A 60 7.87 4.36 21.82
N LEU A 61 8.75 5.25 22.26
CA LEU A 61 9.63 6.02 21.38
C LEU A 61 10.52 5.09 20.55
N ALA A 62 11.16 4.09 21.18
CA ALA A 62 11.98 3.12 20.50
C ALA A 62 11.19 2.34 19.44
N LEU A 63 9.98 1.87 19.78
CA LEU A 63 9.08 1.18 18.86
C LEU A 63 8.74 2.06 17.65
N VAL A 64 8.32 3.30 17.90
CA VAL A 64 7.93 4.25 16.85
C VAL A 64 9.14 4.58 15.95
N CYS A 65 10.31 4.87 16.53
CA CYS A 65 11.52 5.13 15.75
C CYS A 65 11.89 3.94 14.86
N LEU A 66 11.87 2.71 15.40
CA LEU A 66 12.16 1.50 14.63
C LEU A 66 11.15 1.29 13.49
N ALA A 67 9.85 1.51 13.77
CA ALA A 67 8.80 1.40 12.77
C ALA A 67 8.99 2.44 11.65
N GLN A 68 9.22 3.70 12.02
CA GLN A 68 9.42 4.81 11.08
C GLN A 68 10.66 4.60 10.20
N ILE A 69 11.78 4.18 10.78
CA ILE A 69 12.99 3.85 10.03
C ILE A 69 12.70 2.76 8.99
N LYS A 70 12.04 1.68 9.41
CA LYS A 70 11.72 0.56 8.52
C LYS A 70 10.80 0.96 7.38
N ILE A 71 9.74 1.72 7.67
CA ILE A 71 8.77 2.19 6.68
C ILE A 71 9.45 3.13 5.68
N ASN A 72 10.17 4.14 6.17
CA ASN A 72 10.83 5.12 5.32
C ASN A 72 11.94 4.49 4.46
N MET A 73 12.70 3.56 5.02
CA MET A 73 13.73 2.83 4.27
C MET A 73 13.11 1.98 3.16
N THR A 74 11.99 1.31 3.43
CA THR A 74 11.27 0.51 2.43
C THR A 74 10.70 1.41 1.32
N ASN A 75 10.10 2.55 1.68
CA ASN A 75 9.53 3.51 0.73
C ASN A 75 10.62 4.15 -0.16
N ALA A 76 11.75 4.56 0.42
CA ALA A 76 12.87 5.12 -0.34
C ALA A 76 13.49 4.07 -1.28
N TYR A 77 13.64 2.83 -0.81
CA TYR A 77 14.13 1.72 -1.61
C TYR A 77 13.21 1.44 -2.80
N ALA A 78 11.91 1.28 -2.56
CA ALA A 78 10.92 0.98 -3.58
C ALA A 78 10.79 2.11 -4.61
N GLY A 79 10.74 3.37 -4.15
CA GLY A 79 10.69 4.55 -5.01
C GLY A 79 11.93 4.66 -5.90
N SER A 80 13.14 4.52 -5.35
CA SER A 80 14.38 4.56 -6.14
C SER A 80 14.41 3.49 -7.24
N LEU A 81 13.87 2.30 -6.97
CA LEU A 81 13.80 1.21 -7.93
C LEU A 81 12.76 1.51 -9.02
N ALA A 82 11.59 2.02 -8.64
CA ALA A 82 10.54 2.41 -9.57
C ALA A 82 11.03 3.49 -10.56
N TRP A 83 11.66 4.56 -10.06
CA TRP A 83 12.26 5.60 -10.89
C TRP A 83 13.35 5.06 -11.82
N SER A 84 14.25 4.23 -11.28
CA SER A 84 15.31 3.62 -12.10
C SER A 84 14.76 2.75 -13.22
N ASN A 85 13.68 2.00 -12.98
CA ASN A 85 13.06 1.12 -13.98
C ASN A 85 12.24 1.89 -15.01
N PHE A 86 11.62 3.00 -14.61
CA PHE A 86 10.87 3.88 -15.50
C PHE A 86 11.82 4.59 -16.47
N PHE A 87 12.85 5.26 -15.94
CA PHE A 87 13.81 5.98 -16.78
C PHE A 87 14.72 5.06 -17.59
N ALA A 88 15.09 3.88 -17.06
CA ALA A 88 15.80 2.89 -17.88
C ALA A 88 15.01 2.49 -19.13
N ARG A 89 13.68 2.48 -19.08
CA ARG A 89 12.82 2.20 -20.24
C ARG A 89 12.65 3.41 -21.16
N LEU A 90 12.53 4.60 -20.59
CA LEU A 90 12.28 5.81 -21.37
C LEU A 90 13.55 6.35 -22.06
N THR A 91 14.69 6.34 -21.37
CA THR A 91 15.93 7.02 -21.82
C THR A 91 17.09 6.07 -22.11
N HIS A 92 16.90 4.74 -21.95
CA HIS A 92 17.92 3.71 -22.16
C HIS A 92 19.24 3.95 -21.38
N SER A 93 19.20 4.84 -20.39
CA SER A 93 20.34 5.28 -19.60
C SER A 93 20.20 4.75 -18.18
N HIS A 94 21.31 4.30 -17.59
CA HIS A 94 21.34 3.71 -16.25
C HIS A 94 22.14 4.58 -15.27
N PRO A 95 21.64 5.78 -14.90
CA PRO A 95 22.25 6.49 -13.80
C PRO A 95 22.14 5.64 -12.53
N GLY A 96 23.21 5.64 -11.72
CA GLY A 96 23.31 4.81 -10.54
C GLY A 96 22.14 5.01 -9.57
N ARG A 97 21.77 3.94 -8.85
CA ARG A 97 20.61 3.91 -7.94
C ARG A 97 20.58 5.06 -6.93
N ILE A 98 21.76 5.51 -6.49
CA ILE A 98 21.90 6.59 -5.52
C ILE A 98 21.23 7.87 -6.03
N VAL A 99 21.32 8.17 -7.32
CA VAL A 99 20.70 9.37 -7.91
C VAL A 99 19.18 9.32 -7.74
N TRP A 100 18.56 8.18 -8.03
CA TRP A 100 17.12 7.99 -7.89
C TRP A 100 16.67 7.96 -6.42
N LEU A 101 17.52 7.48 -5.52
CA LEU A 101 17.25 7.54 -4.09
C LEU A 101 17.24 8.99 -3.59
N LEU A 102 18.26 9.78 -3.94
CA LEU A 102 18.33 11.20 -3.57
C LEU A 102 17.16 11.98 -4.16
N PHE A 103 16.83 11.74 -5.43
CA PHE A 103 15.68 12.36 -6.10
C PHE A 103 14.36 12.03 -5.39
N ASN A 104 14.11 10.76 -5.07
CA ASN A 104 12.89 10.32 -4.40
C ASN A 104 12.75 10.91 -3.00
N VAL A 105 13.85 10.92 -2.21
CA VAL A 105 13.87 11.49 -0.86
C VAL A 105 13.68 13.01 -0.92
N PHE A 106 14.31 13.69 -1.88
CA PHE A 106 14.15 15.13 -2.07
C PHE A 106 12.69 15.51 -2.33
N ILE A 107 12.01 14.85 -3.27
CA ILE A 107 10.59 15.09 -3.52
C ILE A 107 9.75 14.79 -2.29
N ALA A 108 10.03 13.70 -1.58
CA ALA A 108 9.30 13.35 -0.37
C ALA A 108 9.39 14.45 0.70
N ILE A 109 10.58 15.03 0.92
CA ILE A 109 10.78 16.14 1.85
C ILE A 109 10.01 17.38 1.39
N VAL A 110 10.14 17.76 0.12
CA VAL A 110 9.42 18.93 -0.43
C VAL A 110 7.91 18.80 -0.26
N LEU A 111 7.34 17.63 -0.59
CA LEU A 111 5.90 17.39 -0.43
C LEU A 111 5.46 17.41 1.04
N MET A 112 6.32 16.91 1.93
CA MET A 112 6.04 16.92 3.38
C MET A 112 6.05 18.35 3.94
N GLU A 113 7.01 19.18 3.54
CA GLU A 113 7.08 20.62 3.91
C GLU A 113 5.88 21.42 3.38
N MET A 114 5.32 21.02 2.23
CA MET A 114 4.11 21.63 1.67
C MET A 114 2.81 21.20 2.40
N GLY A 115 2.89 20.40 3.45
CA GLY A 115 1.72 20.03 4.27
C GLY A 115 0.73 19.12 3.54
N ILE A 116 1.23 18.23 2.66
CA ILE A 116 0.37 17.41 1.80
C ILE A 116 -0.54 16.41 2.54
N SER A 117 -0.41 16.27 3.87
CA SER A 117 -1.12 15.31 4.72
C SER A 117 -2.63 15.23 4.43
N HIS A 118 -3.33 16.36 4.33
CA HIS A 118 -4.77 16.38 4.03
C HIS A 118 -5.13 16.02 2.58
N ALA A 119 -4.24 16.30 1.63
CA ALA A 119 -4.44 15.93 0.24
C ALA A 119 -4.23 14.43 0.03
N VAL A 120 -3.27 13.84 0.76
CA VAL A 120 -2.98 12.39 0.70
C VAL A 120 -4.20 11.57 1.10
N GLU A 121 -4.94 11.95 2.15
CA GLU A 121 -6.15 11.24 2.56
C GLU A 121 -7.19 11.14 1.44
N ARG A 122 -7.43 12.24 0.71
CA ARG A 122 -8.37 12.26 -0.41
C ARG A 122 -7.86 11.44 -1.59
N ILE A 123 -6.56 11.52 -1.88
CA ILE A 123 -5.94 10.80 -2.99
C ILE A 123 -5.88 9.30 -2.70
N LEU A 124 -5.70 8.89 -1.44
CA LEU A 124 -5.65 7.49 -1.03
C LEU A 124 -6.93 6.72 -1.36
N GLY A 125 -8.10 7.34 -1.19
CA GLY A 125 -9.38 6.73 -1.56
C GLY A 125 -9.46 6.43 -3.06
N LEU A 126 -9.02 7.38 -3.90
CA LEU A 126 -8.98 7.22 -5.36
C LEU A 126 -7.92 6.20 -5.80
N TYR A 127 -6.73 6.31 -5.23
CA TYR A 127 -5.60 5.45 -5.51
C TYR A 127 -5.89 3.98 -5.15
N SER A 128 -6.61 3.75 -4.04
CA SER A 128 -6.95 2.40 -3.58
C SER A 128 -7.79 1.62 -4.61
N ASN A 129 -8.71 2.30 -5.31
CA ASN A 129 -9.52 1.68 -6.36
C ASN A 129 -8.67 1.22 -7.56
N ILE A 130 -7.71 2.06 -7.99
CA ILE A 130 -6.79 1.73 -9.09
C ILE A 130 -5.85 0.59 -8.67
N ALA A 131 -5.31 0.65 -7.46
CA ALA A 131 -4.45 -0.40 -6.92
C ALA A 131 -5.19 -1.75 -6.85
N LEU A 132 -6.47 -1.73 -6.47
CA LEU A 132 -7.29 -2.94 -6.40
C LEU A 132 -7.63 -3.49 -7.78
N ALA A 133 -7.94 -2.64 -8.76
CA ALA A 133 -8.09 -3.05 -10.16
C ALA A 133 -6.81 -3.71 -10.70
N TRP A 134 -5.64 -3.15 -10.37
CA TRP A 134 -4.35 -3.74 -10.75
C TRP A 134 -4.11 -5.10 -10.10
N ILE A 135 -4.35 -5.24 -8.80
CA ILE A 135 -4.25 -6.54 -8.12
C ILE A 135 -5.25 -7.54 -8.72
N GLY A 136 -6.49 -7.10 -8.98
CA GLY A 136 -7.53 -7.92 -9.62
C GLY A 136 -7.07 -8.50 -10.95
N ALA A 137 -6.56 -7.65 -11.86
CA ALA A 137 -6.08 -8.08 -13.17
C ALA A 137 -4.92 -9.09 -13.07
N VAL A 138 -4.00 -8.88 -12.12
CA VAL A 138 -2.89 -9.82 -11.87
C VAL A 138 -3.41 -11.16 -11.33
N VAL A 139 -4.36 -11.12 -10.38
CA VAL A 139 -4.97 -12.32 -9.81
C VAL A 139 -5.77 -13.08 -10.86
N ALA A 140 -6.53 -12.39 -11.71
CA ALA A 140 -7.28 -12.97 -12.82
C ALA A 140 -6.33 -13.67 -13.83
N ASP A 141 -5.20 -13.06 -14.18
CA ASP A 141 -4.22 -13.71 -15.06
C ASP A 141 -3.66 -15.00 -14.43
N LEU A 142 -3.32 -14.96 -13.13
CA LEU A 142 -2.69 -16.09 -12.44
C LEU A 142 -3.64 -17.24 -12.13
N ILE A 143 -4.89 -16.94 -11.72
CA ILE A 143 -5.86 -17.94 -11.25
C ILE A 143 -6.82 -18.38 -12.35
N ILE A 144 -7.16 -17.51 -13.30
CA ILE A 144 -8.15 -17.79 -14.35
C ILE A 144 -7.44 -18.05 -15.68
N CYS A 145 -6.68 -17.08 -16.19
CA CYS A 145 -6.12 -17.17 -17.55
C CYS A 145 -5.05 -18.25 -17.68
N LYS A 146 -4.18 -18.42 -16.68
CA LYS A 146 -3.13 -19.46 -16.70
C LYS A 146 -3.70 -20.89 -16.66
N PRO A 147 -4.63 -21.26 -15.76
CA PRO A 147 -5.25 -22.59 -15.79
C PRO A 147 -6.07 -22.86 -17.04
N LEU A 148 -6.70 -21.83 -17.62
CA LEU A 148 -7.47 -21.94 -18.88
C LEU A 148 -6.58 -21.97 -20.13
N GLY A 149 -5.26 -21.81 -20.00
CA GLY A 149 -4.32 -21.82 -21.13
C GLY A 149 -4.37 -20.56 -22.01
N LEU A 150 -5.06 -19.51 -21.57
CA LEU A 150 -5.14 -18.21 -22.26
C LEU A 150 -3.87 -17.36 -22.07
N SER A 151 -3.06 -17.68 -21.05
CA SER A 151 -1.80 -17.00 -20.72
C SER A 151 -0.62 -17.98 -20.85
N PRO A 152 0.58 -17.53 -21.27
CA PRO A 152 1.75 -18.38 -21.38
C PRO A 152 2.04 -19.17 -20.10
N LYS A 153 2.38 -20.45 -20.26
CA LYS A 153 2.56 -21.40 -19.15
C LYS A 153 3.71 -21.02 -18.20
N GLY A 154 4.73 -20.31 -18.70
CA GLY A 154 5.86 -19.79 -17.91
C GLY A 154 5.76 -18.28 -17.69
N ILE A 155 6.30 -17.79 -16.57
CA ILE A 155 6.58 -16.36 -16.39
C ILE A 155 7.97 -16.11 -16.99
N GLU A 156 8.01 -15.45 -18.14
CA GLU A 156 9.27 -15.12 -18.81
C GLU A 156 9.93 -13.94 -18.08
N PHE A 157 11.10 -14.15 -17.48
CA PHE A 157 11.85 -13.10 -16.77
C PHE A 157 12.86 -12.36 -17.66
N ARG A 158 13.10 -12.89 -18.87
CA ARG A 158 14.08 -12.34 -19.82
C ARG A 158 13.48 -11.17 -20.59
N ARG A 159 13.95 -9.97 -20.28
CA ARG A 159 13.47 -8.69 -20.81
C ARG A 159 13.37 -8.64 -22.34
N ALA A 160 14.25 -9.34 -23.07
CA ALA A 160 14.31 -9.31 -24.53
C ALA A 160 13.15 -10.04 -25.25
N TYR A 161 12.38 -10.87 -24.55
CA TYR A 161 11.30 -11.68 -25.14
C TYR A 161 9.90 -11.24 -24.70
N LEU A 162 9.81 -10.17 -23.92
CA LEU A 162 8.54 -9.60 -23.48
C LEU A 162 8.15 -8.47 -24.43
N TYR A 163 6.88 -8.45 -24.85
CA TYR A 163 6.30 -7.29 -25.51
C TYR A 163 6.28 -6.11 -24.53
N ASP A 164 6.48 -4.90 -25.05
CA ASP A 164 6.50 -3.67 -24.25
C ASP A 164 5.16 -3.40 -23.55
N ILE A 165 4.04 -3.82 -24.17
CA ILE A 165 2.69 -3.61 -23.66
C ILE A 165 1.89 -4.92 -23.76
N ASN A 166 1.24 -5.29 -22.65
CA ASN A 166 0.23 -6.33 -22.63
C ASN A 166 -1.17 -5.69 -22.78
N PRO A 167 -1.81 -5.75 -23.97
CA PRO A 167 -3.07 -5.07 -24.21
C PRO A 167 -4.22 -5.63 -23.37
N VAL A 168 -4.20 -6.92 -23.03
CA VAL A 168 -5.25 -7.55 -22.22
C VAL A 168 -5.15 -7.08 -20.77
N GLY A 169 -3.96 -7.14 -20.18
CA GLY A 169 -3.75 -6.70 -18.81
C GLY A 169 -3.93 -5.20 -18.62
N VAL A 170 -3.42 -4.38 -19.55
CA VAL A 170 -3.60 -2.92 -19.52
C VAL A 170 -5.05 -2.53 -19.81
N GLY A 171 -5.71 -3.21 -20.75
CA GLY A 171 -7.12 -3.00 -21.05
C GLY A 171 -8.03 -3.33 -19.87
N ALA A 172 -7.83 -4.48 -19.23
CA ALA A 172 -8.57 -4.88 -18.03
C ALA A 172 -8.36 -3.88 -16.87
N LEU A 173 -7.11 -3.49 -16.61
CA LEU A 173 -6.79 -2.46 -15.61
C LEU A 173 -7.52 -1.14 -15.89
N LEU A 174 -7.49 -0.66 -17.14
CA LEU A 174 -8.12 0.59 -17.54
C LEU A 174 -9.64 0.53 -17.36
N ILE A 175 -10.29 -0.52 -17.87
CA ILE A 175 -11.73 -0.71 -17.77
C ILE A 175 -12.16 -0.78 -16.31
N ALA A 176 -11.49 -1.61 -15.52
CA ALA A 176 -11.79 -1.78 -14.10
C ALA A 176 -11.57 -0.49 -13.29
N SER A 177 -10.49 0.25 -13.58
CA SER A 177 -10.21 1.54 -12.94
C SER A 177 -11.27 2.59 -13.29
N VAL A 178 -11.69 2.67 -14.56
CA VAL A 178 -12.72 3.61 -15.01
C VAL A 178 -14.08 3.27 -14.38
N LEU A 179 -14.48 2.00 -14.40
CA LEU A 179 -15.75 1.56 -13.81
C LEU A 179 -15.78 1.79 -12.30
N SER A 180 -14.69 1.47 -11.60
CA SER A 180 -14.57 1.72 -10.16
C SER A 180 -14.60 3.21 -9.84
N MET A 181 -13.90 4.03 -10.61
CA MET A 181 -13.86 5.48 -10.40
C MET A 181 -15.22 6.14 -10.65
N LEU A 182 -15.92 5.78 -11.73
CA LEU A 182 -17.27 6.26 -12.01
C LEU A 182 -18.24 5.84 -10.90
N SER A 183 -18.10 4.63 -10.38
CA SER A 183 -18.88 4.13 -9.23
C SER A 183 -18.58 4.93 -7.96
N TYR A 184 -17.31 5.19 -7.67
CA TYR A 184 -16.87 5.99 -6.52
C TYR A 184 -17.38 7.44 -6.56
N LEU A 185 -17.44 8.04 -7.76
CA LEU A 185 -18.04 9.36 -7.99
C LEU A 185 -19.58 9.37 -7.86
N GLY A 186 -20.22 8.20 -7.83
CA GLY A 186 -21.66 8.06 -7.62
C GLY A 186 -22.50 8.05 -8.90
N PHE A 187 -21.90 7.92 -10.08
CA PHE A 187 -22.63 7.86 -11.36
C PHE A 187 -23.63 6.70 -11.44
N PHE A 188 -23.34 5.59 -10.77
CA PHE A 188 -24.17 4.39 -10.74
C PHE A 188 -25.04 4.26 -9.47
N GLY A 189 -25.15 5.34 -8.69
CA GLY A 189 -25.95 5.39 -7.45
C GLY A 189 -25.19 5.01 -6.17
N LEU A 190 -25.88 5.14 -5.02
CA LEU A 190 -25.29 4.97 -3.67
C LEU A 190 -24.77 3.55 -3.41
N MET A 191 -25.46 2.52 -3.92
CA MET A 191 -25.05 1.14 -3.74
C MET A 191 -23.75 0.83 -4.49
N ALA A 192 -23.64 1.28 -5.74
CA ALA A 192 -22.41 1.13 -6.53
C ALA A 192 -21.24 1.93 -5.94
N LYS A 193 -21.51 3.10 -5.35
CA LYS A 193 -20.50 3.89 -4.64
C LYS A 193 -19.90 3.14 -3.45
N GLY A 194 -20.72 2.46 -2.65
CA GLY A 194 -20.25 1.60 -1.56
C GLY A 194 -19.52 0.33 -2.03
N LEU A 195 -19.85 -0.15 -3.23
CA LEU A 195 -19.26 -1.36 -3.82
C LEU A 195 -18.13 -1.06 -4.82
N ALA A 196 -17.66 0.18 -4.94
CA ALA A 196 -16.70 0.59 -5.96
C ALA A 196 -15.42 -0.25 -5.96
N SER A 197 -14.93 -0.65 -4.77
CA SER A 197 -13.78 -1.54 -4.62
C SER A 197 -14.06 -2.95 -5.14
N PHE A 198 -15.25 -3.50 -4.85
CA PHE A 198 -15.65 -4.83 -5.34
C PHE A 198 -15.86 -4.82 -6.87
N ILE A 199 -16.38 -3.72 -7.42
CA ILE A 199 -16.53 -3.53 -8.86
C ILE A 199 -15.14 -3.49 -9.52
N ALA A 200 -14.16 -2.79 -8.93
CA ALA A 200 -12.79 -2.77 -9.41
C ALA A 200 -12.19 -4.17 -9.51
N LEU A 201 -12.42 -5.00 -8.48
CA LEU A 201 -11.89 -6.36 -8.43
C LEU A 201 -12.62 -7.32 -9.37
N GLY A 202 -13.94 -7.19 -9.51
CA GLY A 202 -14.76 -8.09 -10.32
C GLY A 202 -14.74 -7.81 -11.82
N SER A 203 -14.30 -6.61 -12.23
CA SER A 203 -14.22 -6.20 -13.64
C SER A 203 -12.79 -6.21 -14.22
N ALA A 204 -11.79 -6.52 -13.39
CA ALA A 204 -10.39 -6.68 -13.77
C ALA A 204 -10.08 -8.12 -14.15
#